data_AF-A0AAV1S6N9-F1
#
_entry.id   AF-A0AAV1S6N9-F1
#
_cell.length_a   1.000
_cell.length_b   1.000
_cell.length_c   1.000
_cell.angle_alpha   90.00
_cell.angle_beta   90.00
_cell.angle_gamma   90.00
#
_symmetry.space_group_name_H-M   'P 1'
#
loop_
_entity.id
_entity.type
_entity.pdbx_description
1 polymer ?
#
loop_
_entity_poly.entity_id
_entity_poly.type
_entity_poly.pdbx_seq_one_letter_code
_entity_poly.pdbx_strand_id
1 'polypeptide(L)'
;MTGHWTQLPRNANMEDLRSGYLFPEISIRESEHIQKNPNARLIRLGIGDTTQPIPDIITTAMAEHAYALSTARGYTGYGAEQGNMDLRMAIAETFYKGTGTKGDEIFVSDGAQCDISRLQMLLGSNVTVAVQDPSFPAYIDTSVIVGQSGKLEEKTGKYSNIVYMNCGAENNFFPDLSTTPRTDIIFFCSPNNPTGSAASWRQLKQLVDFAKANGSVIVYDSAYAAYISDESPRSIFEIPGAKEVAIEISSFSKFAGFTGVRLGWTVVPEELTYSNGFPVIKDFNRIVCTCFNGASNIVQAGGLACLSKDGIQAVGNVADYYKENAKILVEAFASLGLKAYGGKNAPYVWVHFPGMSSWNVFNEILQKTHVVTVPGRGFGPGGEEYIRVSAFGHRESITEASMSRMVAIVTTNLSKNVVCFIDAMATPGYCLAEAYVLRKLHNDKLKRMEEEKAKIDDDELDLEVKQQIGCFLSIFKKVHPARAVLKDRAGKEAQSLHS
;
A
#
# COMPACT_ATOMS: atom_id res chain seq x y z
N MET A 1 -5.61 -35.89 22.46
CA MET A 1 -7.02 -35.47 22.36
C MET A 1 -7.68 -36.30 21.27
N THR A 2 -8.65 -37.15 21.60
CA THR A 2 -9.50 -37.84 20.61
C THR A 2 -10.64 -36.90 20.23
N GLY A 3 -10.39 -36.02 19.25
CA GLY A 3 -11.41 -35.09 18.75
C GLY A 3 -12.44 -35.81 17.87
N HIS A 4 -13.72 -35.46 18.03
CA HIS A 4 -14.78 -35.80 17.10
C HIS A 4 -14.67 -34.90 15.85
N TRP A 5 -14.77 -35.48 14.65
CA TRP A 5 -14.73 -34.76 13.37
C TRP A 5 -16.10 -34.84 12.69
N THR A 6 -16.56 -33.76 12.07
CA THR A 6 -17.77 -33.77 11.23
C THR A 6 -17.47 -34.40 9.86
N GLN A 7 -18.52 -34.74 9.09
CA GLN A 7 -18.38 -35.25 7.72
C GLN A 7 -18.46 -34.13 6.65
N LEU A 8 -18.47 -32.85 7.05
CA LEU A 8 -18.53 -31.73 6.13
C LEU A 8 -17.15 -31.56 5.46
N PRO A 9 -17.01 -31.76 4.14
CA PRO A 9 -15.75 -31.49 3.48
C PRO A 9 -15.41 -30.00 3.58
N ARG A 10 -14.14 -29.70 3.84
CA ARG A 10 -13.62 -28.33 3.73
C ARG A 10 -13.75 -27.87 2.27
N ASN A 11 -14.07 -26.60 2.07
CA ASN A 11 -14.06 -26.00 0.74
C ASN A 11 -12.63 -26.06 0.17
N ALA A 12 -12.45 -26.76 -0.95
CA ALA A 12 -11.15 -26.96 -1.60
C ALA A 12 -10.46 -25.63 -1.96
N ASN A 13 -11.22 -24.60 -2.34
CA ASN A 13 -10.67 -23.27 -2.63
C ASN A 13 -10.03 -22.62 -1.40
N MET A 14 -10.57 -22.91 -0.20
CA MET A 14 -9.98 -22.43 1.06
C MET A 14 -8.71 -23.19 1.45
N GLU A 15 -8.44 -24.33 0.82
CA GLU A 15 -7.18 -25.08 0.98
C GLU A 15 -6.09 -24.51 0.07
N ASP A 16 -6.47 -23.83 -1.01
CA ASP A 16 -5.55 -23.22 -1.98
C ASP A 16 -5.03 -21.85 -1.55
N LEU A 17 -5.68 -21.19 -0.60
CA LEU A 17 -5.16 -19.95 -0.01
C LEU A 17 -3.81 -20.19 0.66
N ARG A 18 -2.82 -19.37 0.30
CA ARG A 18 -1.53 -19.32 0.99
C ARG A 18 -1.78 -19.01 2.46
N SER A 19 -1.03 -19.65 3.35
CA SER A 19 -1.21 -19.48 4.78
C SER A 19 -1.05 -18.02 5.20
N GLY A 20 -2.12 -17.46 5.80
CA GLY A 20 -2.14 -16.13 6.43
C GLY A 20 -2.34 -14.97 5.45
N TYR A 21 -3.45 -14.24 5.60
CA TYR A 21 -3.64 -12.96 4.92
C TYR A 21 -2.57 -11.96 5.40
N LEU A 22 -2.07 -11.11 4.49
CA LEU A 22 -0.92 -10.21 4.73
C LEU A 22 -1.04 -9.39 6.02
N PHE A 23 -2.18 -8.74 6.23
CA PHE A 23 -2.33 -7.81 7.36
C PHE A 23 -2.45 -8.54 8.73
N PRO A 24 -3.19 -9.65 8.86
CA PRO A 24 -3.12 -10.50 10.04
C PRO A 24 -1.70 -10.96 10.42
N GLU A 25 -0.88 -11.37 9.45
CA GLU A 25 0.52 -11.76 9.72
C GLU A 25 1.34 -10.59 10.30
N ILE A 26 1.14 -9.37 9.78
CA ILE A 26 1.78 -8.16 10.32
C ILE A 26 1.30 -7.89 11.75
N SER A 27 0.00 -8.04 12.02
CA SER A 27 -0.56 -7.87 13.36
C SER A 27 -0.01 -8.90 14.36
N ILE A 28 0.22 -10.15 13.93
CA ILE A 28 0.86 -11.18 14.77
C ILE A 28 2.28 -10.74 15.15
N ARG A 29 3.11 -10.35 14.16
CA ARG A 29 4.49 -9.93 14.41
C ARG A 29 4.59 -8.65 15.24
N GLU A 30 3.67 -7.71 15.03
CA GLU A 30 3.52 -6.55 15.90
C GLU A 30 3.26 -6.96 17.35
N SER A 31 2.28 -7.85 17.57
CA SER A 31 1.90 -8.31 18.91
C SER A 31 3.07 -9.01 19.62
N GLU A 32 3.79 -9.89 18.92
CA GLU A 32 4.99 -10.54 19.43
C GLU A 32 6.11 -9.55 19.75
N HIS A 33 6.30 -8.52 18.91
CA HIS A 33 7.32 -7.51 19.12
C HIS A 33 7.03 -6.66 20.36
N ILE A 34 5.77 -6.28 20.58
CA ILE A 34 5.33 -5.57 21.80
C ILE A 34 5.57 -6.44 23.04
N GLN A 35 5.22 -7.73 22.98
CA GLN A 35 5.46 -8.65 24.10
C GLN A 35 6.95 -8.78 24.45
N LYS A 36 7.83 -8.84 23.44
CA LYS A 36 9.29 -8.92 23.65
C LYS A 36 9.90 -7.59 24.09
N ASN A 37 9.27 -6.46 23.76
CA ASN A 37 9.78 -5.11 24.01
C ASN A 37 8.70 -4.23 24.66
N PRO A 38 8.29 -4.50 25.92
CA PRO A 38 7.14 -3.83 26.53
C PRO A 38 7.32 -2.32 26.72
N ASN A 39 8.57 -1.84 26.73
CA ASN A 39 8.91 -0.41 26.85
C ASN A 39 9.14 0.27 25.49
N ALA A 40 9.07 -0.47 24.37
CA ALA A 40 9.28 0.11 23.05
C ALA A 40 8.08 0.95 22.64
N ARG A 41 8.34 2.21 22.27
CA ARG A 41 7.34 3.04 21.58
C ARG A 41 7.23 2.60 20.14
N LEU A 42 6.19 1.82 19.84
CA LEU A 42 5.89 1.36 18.50
C LEU A 42 5.23 2.46 17.65
N ILE A 43 5.73 2.65 16.44
CA ILE A 43 5.12 3.55 15.43
C ILE A 43 4.55 2.68 14.31
N ARG A 44 3.27 2.85 14.00
CA ARG A 44 2.54 2.02 13.01
C ARG A 44 2.43 2.74 11.67
N LEU A 45 3.34 2.44 10.74
CA LEU A 45 3.29 2.90 9.34
C LEU A 45 3.06 1.71 8.39
N GLY A 46 2.40 0.66 8.89
CA GLY A 46 2.14 -0.60 8.18
C GLY A 46 0.77 -0.61 7.51
N ILE A 47 -0.22 -1.16 8.19
CA ILE A 47 -1.62 -1.16 7.75
C ILE A 47 -2.02 0.30 7.44
N GLY A 48 -2.67 0.51 6.30
CA GLY A 48 -3.04 1.84 5.83
C GLY A 48 -4.24 2.41 6.59
N ASP A 49 -4.26 2.35 7.91
CA ASP A 49 -5.37 2.80 8.76
C ASP A 49 -5.22 4.29 9.10
N THR A 50 -6.32 5.04 9.02
CA THR A 50 -6.32 6.50 9.24
C THR A 50 -6.25 6.82 10.74
N THR A 51 -5.55 7.91 11.09
CA THR A 51 -5.22 8.27 12.48
C THR A 51 -5.76 9.63 12.94
N GLN A 52 -6.18 10.49 12.02
CA GLN A 52 -6.75 11.79 12.33
C GLN A 52 -8.24 11.59 12.64
N PRO A 53 -8.79 12.35 13.60
CA PRO A 53 -10.21 12.30 13.89
C PRO A 53 -11.04 12.62 12.66
N ILE A 54 -12.23 12.01 12.57
CA ILE A 54 -13.24 12.38 11.58
C ILE A 54 -13.72 13.81 11.93
N PRO A 55 -13.83 14.73 10.94
CA PRO A 55 -14.34 16.08 11.19
C PRO A 55 -15.67 16.12 11.93
N ASP A 56 -15.83 17.15 12.78
CA ASP A 56 -16.97 17.34 13.67
C ASP A 56 -18.30 17.48 12.93
N ILE A 57 -18.33 18.17 11.78
CA ILE A 57 -19.52 18.29 10.94
C ILE A 57 -20.08 16.93 10.51
N ILE A 58 -19.21 15.95 10.27
CA ILE A 58 -19.59 14.60 9.85
C ILE A 58 -20.06 13.79 11.06
N THR A 59 -19.31 13.83 12.17
CA THR A 59 -19.67 13.08 13.39
C THR A 59 -20.93 13.62 14.06
N THR A 60 -21.17 14.93 14.00
CA THR A 60 -22.41 15.58 14.43
C THR A 60 -23.60 15.05 13.63
N ALA A 61 -23.51 14.98 12.29
CA ALA A 61 -24.58 14.44 11.46
C ALA A 61 -24.89 12.96 11.79
N MET A 62 -23.86 12.15 12.06
CA MET A 62 -24.06 10.76 12.51
C MET A 62 -24.76 10.71 13.88
N ALA A 63 -24.33 11.53 14.84
CA ALA A 63 -24.91 11.58 16.18
C ALA A 63 -26.37 12.05 16.15
N GLU A 64 -26.67 13.11 15.40
CA GLU A 64 -28.03 13.61 15.19
C GLU A 64 -28.93 12.55 14.58
N HIS A 65 -28.45 11.82 13.57
CA HIS A 65 -29.22 10.71 12.99
C HIS A 65 -29.46 9.60 14.01
N ALA A 66 -28.46 9.24 14.82
CA ALA A 66 -28.62 8.25 15.88
C ALA A 66 -29.66 8.67 16.93
N TYR A 67 -29.68 9.95 17.34
CA TYR A 67 -30.71 10.46 18.24
C TYR A 67 -32.09 10.48 17.58
N ALA A 68 -32.19 10.83 16.30
CA ALA A 68 -33.45 10.86 15.56
C ALA A 68 -34.15 9.49 15.54
N LEU A 69 -33.39 8.40 15.48
CA LEU A 69 -33.90 7.02 15.53
C LEU A 69 -34.62 6.68 16.85
N SER A 70 -34.44 7.47 17.91
CA SER A 70 -35.17 7.31 19.18
C SER A 70 -36.55 8.00 19.20
N THR A 71 -36.94 8.65 18.10
CA THR A 71 -38.20 9.41 18.00
C THR A 71 -39.13 8.76 16.98
N ALA A 72 -40.44 8.81 17.22
CA ALA A 72 -41.43 8.25 16.28
C ALA A 72 -41.37 8.88 14.88
N ARG A 73 -40.98 10.16 14.78
CA ARG A 73 -40.86 10.88 13.49
C ARG A 73 -39.55 10.59 12.76
N GLY A 74 -38.44 10.44 13.49
CA GLY A 74 -37.11 10.25 12.92
C GLY A 74 -36.70 8.79 12.73
N TYR A 75 -37.44 7.85 13.32
CA TYR A 75 -37.16 6.43 13.17
C TYR A 75 -37.36 5.94 11.73
N THR A 76 -36.35 5.23 11.24
CA THR A 76 -36.40 4.45 9.99
C THR A 76 -35.86 3.04 10.26
N GLY A 77 -36.51 2.03 9.67
CA GLY A 77 -36.09 0.63 9.72
C GLY A 77 -35.13 0.29 8.58
N TYR A 78 -35.47 -0.73 7.79
CA TYR A 78 -34.73 -1.01 6.55
C TYR A 78 -34.79 0.18 5.59
N GLY A 79 -33.65 0.49 4.98
CA GLY A 79 -33.56 1.35 3.79
C GLY A 79 -33.54 0.51 2.51
N ALA A 80 -33.45 1.18 1.36
CA ALA A 80 -33.14 0.50 0.11
C ALA A 80 -31.75 -0.13 0.20
N GLU A 81 -31.62 -1.38 -0.25
CA GLU A 81 -30.36 -2.14 -0.16
C GLU A 81 -29.26 -1.50 -1.03
N GLN A 82 -29.65 -0.86 -2.14
CA GLN A 82 -28.78 -0.06 -3.00
C GLN A 82 -28.29 1.24 -2.32
N GLY A 83 -28.93 1.68 -1.24
CA GLY A 83 -28.60 2.90 -0.50
C GLY A 83 -29.58 4.05 -0.71
N ASN A 84 -29.51 5.02 0.20
CA ASN A 84 -30.31 6.24 0.19
C ASN A 84 -30.10 6.99 -1.15
N MET A 85 -31.21 7.37 -1.81
CA MET A 85 -31.19 8.10 -3.07
C MET A 85 -30.41 9.41 -2.99
N ASP A 86 -30.57 10.20 -1.92
CA ASP A 86 -29.87 11.47 -1.74
C ASP A 86 -28.36 11.27 -1.68
N LEU A 87 -27.91 10.20 -1.00
CA LEU A 87 -26.49 9.84 -0.95
C LEU A 87 -25.98 9.40 -2.33
N ARG A 88 -26.74 8.58 -3.04
CA ARG A 88 -26.37 8.15 -4.40
C ARG A 88 -26.23 9.32 -5.35
N MET A 89 -27.20 10.25 -5.33
CA MET A 89 -27.15 11.46 -6.14
C MET A 89 -25.99 12.38 -5.74
N ALA A 90 -25.71 12.52 -4.45
CA ALA A 90 -24.56 13.30 -3.98
C ALA A 90 -23.23 12.70 -4.43
N ILE A 91 -23.08 11.35 -4.41
CA ILE A 91 -21.90 10.66 -4.93
C ILE A 91 -21.75 10.93 -6.44
N ALA A 92 -22.83 10.81 -7.22
CA ALA A 92 -22.82 11.10 -8.65
C ALA A 92 -22.34 12.52 -8.96
N GLU A 93 -22.94 13.53 -8.32
CA GLU A 93 -22.60 14.94 -8.55
C GLU A 93 -21.20 15.31 -8.06
N THR A 94 -20.71 14.67 -6.99
CA THR A 94 -19.41 15.00 -6.40
C THR A 94 -18.24 14.35 -7.14
N PHE A 95 -18.35 13.05 -7.44
CA PHE A 95 -17.21 12.27 -7.94
C PHE A 95 -17.28 11.96 -9.44
N TYR A 96 -18.48 12.04 -10.04
CA TYR A 96 -18.73 11.64 -11.43
C TYR A 96 -19.33 12.76 -12.27
N LYS A 97 -19.06 14.00 -11.87
CA LYS A 97 -19.55 15.18 -12.58
C LYS A 97 -19.03 15.20 -14.01
N GLY A 98 -19.95 15.28 -14.97
CA GLY A 98 -19.61 15.36 -16.40
C GLY A 98 -19.32 14.02 -17.08
N THR A 99 -19.34 12.89 -16.36
CA THR A 99 -19.17 11.55 -16.97
C THR A 99 -20.49 10.94 -17.45
N GLY A 100 -21.63 11.54 -17.06
CA GLY A 100 -22.96 11.00 -17.34
C GLY A 100 -23.38 9.86 -16.40
N THR A 101 -22.62 9.61 -15.32
CA THR A 101 -23.00 8.64 -14.29
C THR A 101 -24.24 9.13 -13.52
N LYS A 102 -25.23 8.27 -13.36
CA LYS A 102 -26.49 8.56 -12.66
C LYS A 102 -26.52 7.95 -11.27
N GLY A 103 -27.34 8.50 -10.37
CA GLY A 103 -27.54 7.94 -9.03
C GLY A 103 -28.02 6.48 -9.04
N ASP A 104 -28.77 6.06 -10.05
CA ASP A 104 -29.26 4.68 -10.17
C ASP A 104 -28.20 3.66 -10.60
N GLU A 105 -27.04 4.13 -11.08
CA GLU A 105 -25.87 3.30 -11.38
C GLU A 105 -24.99 3.08 -10.14
N ILE A 106 -25.30 3.75 -9.02
CA ILE A 106 -24.50 3.74 -7.79
C ILE A 106 -25.13 2.81 -6.75
N PHE A 107 -24.32 1.95 -6.16
CA PHE A 107 -24.68 1.03 -5.09
C PHE A 107 -23.84 1.35 -3.86
N VAL A 108 -24.48 1.88 -2.81
CA VAL A 108 -23.83 2.20 -1.54
C VAL A 108 -23.56 0.91 -0.77
N SER A 109 -22.37 0.81 -0.20
CA SER A 109 -21.91 -0.39 0.48
C SER A 109 -21.29 -0.12 1.85
N ASP A 110 -21.07 -1.18 2.62
CA ASP A 110 -20.27 -1.19 3.85
C ASP A 110 -18.74 -1.18 3.57
N GLY A 111 -18.34 -0.83 2.35
CA GLY A 111 -16.96 -0.56 1.94
C GLY A 111 -16.45 -1.44 0.80
N ALA A 112 -15.40 -0.96 0.13
CA ALA A 112 -14.85 -1.57 -1.08
C ALA A 112 -14.45 -3.05 -0.94
N GLN A 113 -13.86 -3.46 0.20
CA GLN A 113 -13.49 -4.87 0.41
C GLN A 113 -14.70 -5.82 0.39
N CYS A 114 -15.84 -5.37 0.90
CA CYS A 114 -17.08 -6.13 0.86
C CYS A 114 -17.65 -6.17 -0.57
N ASP A 115 -17.56 -5.07 -1.31
CA ASP A 115 -17.98 -5.00 -2.72
C ASP A 115 -17.13 -5.85 -3.66
N ILE A 116 -15.81 -5.92 -3.45
CA ILE A 116 -14.93 -6.82 -4.20
C ILE A 116 -15.45 -8.27 -4.06
N SER A 117 -15.75 -8.71 -2.84
CA SER A 117 -16.30 -10.05 -2.62
C SER A 117 -17.69 -10.24 -3.23
N ARG A 118 -18.58 -9.24 -3.17
CA ARG A 118 -19.92 -9.31 -3.80
C ARG A 118 -19.83 -9.34 -5.32
N LEU A 119 -18.92 -8.58 -5.92
CA LEU A 119 -18.63 -8.64 -7.36
C LEU A 119 -18.06 -10.00 -7.74
N GLN A 120 -17.18 -10.58 -6.93
CA GLN A 120 -16.69 -11.93 -7.20
C GLN A 120 -17.79 -12.99 -7.13
N MET A 121 -18.74 -12.83 -6.20
CA MET A 121 -19.94 -13.67 -6.14
C MET A 121 -20.86 -13.47 -7.36
N LEU A 122 -20.98 -12.24 -7.87
CA LEU A 122 -21.68 -11.94 -9.12
C LEU A 122 -21.03 -12.64 -10.32
N LEU A 123 -19.70 -12.54 -10.42
CA LEU A 123 -18.91 -13.05 -11.54
C LEU A 123 -18.85 -14.59 -11.56
N GLY A 124 -18.88 -15.21 -10.38
CA GLY A 124 -18.81 -16.66 -10.23
C GLY A 124 -17.42 -17.23 -10.51
N SER A 125 -17.33 -18.56 -10.54
CA SER A 125 -16.05 -19.28 -10.66
C SER A 125 -15.48 -19.36 -12.07
N ASN A 126 -16.31 -19.16 -13.10
CA ASN A 126 -15.97 -19.53 -14.49
C ASN A 126 -15.42 -18.36 -15.32
N VAL A 127 -14.74 -17.41 -14.66
CA VAL A 127 -14.10 -16.26 -15.30
C VAL A 127 -12.59 -16.27 -15.04
N THR A 128 -11.83 -15.72 -15.96
CA THR A 128 -10.38 -15.49 -15.82
C THR A 128 -10.09 -14.06 -15.38
N VAL A 129 -9.05 -13.88 -14.57
CA VAL A 129 -8.75 -12.60 -13.91
C VAL A 129 -7.33 -12.13 -14.21
N ALA A 130 -7.18 -10.85 -14.49
CA ALA A 130 -5.92 -10.13 -14.49
C ALA A 130 -5.84 -9.15 -13.32
N VAL A 131 -4.66 -9.02 -12.71
CA VAL A 131 -4.36 -8.07 -11.63
C VAL A 131 -3.04 -7.36 -11.92
N GLN A 132 -2.86 -6.12 -11.46
CA GLN A 132 -1.53 -5.50 -11.41
C GLN A 132 -0.60 -6.29 -10.47
N ASP A 133 0.68 -6.36 -10.78
CA ASP A 133 1.71 -7.03 -9.99
C ASP A 133 2.84 -6.02 -9.72
N PRO A 134 2.89 -5.40 -8.52
CA PRO A 134 2.09 -5.69 -7.32
C PRO A 134 0.70 -5.00 -7.28
N SER A 135 -0.21 -5.54 -6.46
CA SER A 135 -1.52 -4.94 -6.15
C SER A 135 -2.09 -5.37 -4.79
N PHE A 136 -3.22 -4.78 -4.42
CA PHE A 136 -3.91 -5.11 -3.19
C PHE A 136 -4.33 -6.61 -3.17
N PRO A 137 -3.96 -7.38 -2.12
CA PRO A 137 -4.11 -8.84 -2.13
C PRO A 137 -5.57 -9.33 -2.19
N ALA A 138 -6.56 -8.52 -1.81
CA ALA A 138 -7.95 -8.98 -1.81
C ALA A 138 -8.47 -9.35 -3.20
N TYR A 139 -7.97 -8.72 -4.28
CA TYR A 139 -8.39 -9.10 -5.64
C TYR A 139 -7.99 -10.56 -5.94
N ILE A 140 -6.78 -10.95 -5.56
CA ILE A 140 -6.26 -12.31 -5.74
C ILE A 140 -6.98 -13.27 -4.79
N ASP A 141 -7.00 -12.97 -3.49
CA ASP A 141 -7.54 -13.90 -2.48
C ASP A 141 -9.03 -14.18 -2.70
N THR A 142 -9.82 -13.18 -3.09
CA THR A 142 -11.24 -13.38 -3.43
C THR A 142 -11.43 -14.19 -4.71
N SER A 143 -10.52 -14.04 -5.70
CA SER A 143 -10.50 -14.88 -6.91
C SER A 143 -10.22 -16.35 -6.57
N VAL A 144 -9.30 -16.60 -5.63
CA VAL A 144 -9.00 -17.95 -5.12
C VAL A 144 -10.23 -18.52 -4.41
N ILE A 145 -10.81 -17.78 -3.46
CA ILE A 145 -11.98 -18.22 -2.66
C ILE A 145 -13.15 -18.63 -3.54
N VAL A 146 -13.47 -17.84 -4.57
CA VAL A 146 -14.59 -18.12 -5.48
C VAL A 146 -14.27 -19.18 -6.54
N GLY A 147 -13.02 -19.62 -6.65
CA GLY A 147 -12.60 -20.72 -7.53
C GLY A 147 -12.21 -20.30 -8.95
N GLN A 148 -11.80 -19.05 -9.15
CA GLN A 148 -11.28 -18.55 -10.43
C GLN A 148 -9.78 -18.86 -10.61
N SER A 149 -9.06 -19.12 -9.52
CA SER A 149 -7.64 -19.45 -9.57
C SER A 149 -7.41 -20.95 -9.71
N GLY A 150 -6.24 -21.33 -10.22
CA GLY A 150 -5.66 -22.65 -10.01
C GLY A 150 -4.84 -22.71 -8.71
N LYS A 151 -3.89 -23.64 -8.64
CA LYS A 151 -2.98 -23.79 -7.48
C LYS A 151 -1.91 -22.69 -7.45
N LEU A 152 -1.44 -22.39 -6.23
CA LEU A 152 -0.27 -21.55 -6.01
C LEU A 152 1.00 -22.26 -6.52
N GLU A 153 1.74 -21.60 -7.40
CA GLU A 153 3.08 -22.05 -7.78
C GLU A 153 4.11 -21.44 -6.82
N GLU A 154 4.65 -22.26 -5.91
CA GLU A 154 5.56 -21.80 -4.84
C GLU A 154 6.79 -21.04 -5.34
N LYS A 155 7.35 -21.44 -6.50
CA LYS A 155 8.56 -20.81 -7.05
C LYS A 155 8.32 -19.37 -7.48
N THR A 156 7.21 -19.10 -8.15
CA THR A 156 6.87 -17.77 -8.66
C THR A 156 6.10 -16.97 -7.61
N GLY A 157 5.38 -17.65 -6.71
CA GLY A 157 4.42 -17.04 -5.79
C GLY A 157 3.15 -16.55 -6.50
N LYS A 158 2.84 -17.12 -7.67
CA LYS A 158 1.67 -16.77 -8.48
C LYS A 158 0.66 -17.91 -8.43
N TYR A 159 -0.61 -17.57 -8.35
CA TYR A 159 -1.66 -18.53 -8.62
C TYR A 159 -1.74 -18.78 -10.12
N SER A 160 -1.78 -20.06 -10.51
CA SER A 160 -2.12 -20.42 -11.90
C SER A 160 -3.52 -19.90 -12.25
N ASN A 161 -3.80 -19.69 -13.54
CA ASN A 161 -5.04 -19.11 -14.05
C ASN A 161 -5.33 -17.63 -13.66
N ILE A 162 -4.42 -16.95 -12.95
CA ILE A 162 -4.44 -15.50 -12.77
C ILE A 162 -3.33 -14.88 -13.61
N VAL A 163 -3.67 -13.85 -14.38
CA VAL A 163 -2.70 -13.04 -15.13
C VAL A 163 -2.17 -11.94 -14.23
N TYR A 164 -0.85 -11.91 -14.03
CA TYR A 164 -0.15 -10.89 -13.24
C TYR A 164 0.52 -9.89 -14.18
N MET A 165 -0.04 -8.69 -14.25
CA MET A 165 0.41 -7.61 -15.11
C MET A 165 1.55 -6.83 -14.42
N ASN A 166 2.79 -7.03 -14.86
CA ASN A 166 3.97 -6.44 -14.21
C ASN A 166 3.92 -4.90 -14.22
N CYS A 167 4.02 -4.29 -13.04
CA CYS A 167 4.01 -2.85 -12.82
C CYS A 167 5.22 -2.46 -11.95
N GLY A 168 6.31 -2.06 -12.60
CA GLY A 168 7.57 -1.71 -11.94
C GLY A 168 8.08 -0.33 -12.35
N ALA A 169 9.22 0.07 -11.78
CA ALA A 169 9.83 1.36 -12.09
C ALA A 169 10.24 1.46 -13.58
N GLU A 170 10.61 0.33 -14.18
CA GLU A 170 11.03 0.20 -15.59
C GLU A 170 9.93 0.51 -16.60
N ASN A 171 8.65 0.37 -16.22
CA ASN A 171 7.50 0.65 -17.07
C ASN A 171 6.56 1.73 -16.49
N ASN A 172 7.09 2.54 -15.57
CA ASN A 172 6.33 3.59 -14.87
C ASN A 172 5.07 3.06 -14.18
N PHE A 173 5.15 1.84 -13.64
CA PHE A 173 4.08 1.16 -12.91
C PHE A 173 2.79 0.99 -13.71
N PHE A 174 2.89 0.85 -15.03
CA PHE A 174 1.79 0.53 -15.92
C PHE A 174 2.18 -0.64 -16.81
N PRO A 175 1.30 -1.65 -16.98
CA PRO A 175 1.69 -2.86 -17.67
C PRO A 175 1.81 -2.64 -19.17
N ASP A 176 2.68 -3.44 -19.79
CA ASP A 176 2.69 -3.58 -21.24
C ASP A 176 1.48 -4.42 -21.67
N LEU A 177 0.42 -3.74 -22.09
CA LEU A 177 -0.81 -4.38 -22.53
C LEU A 177 -0.64 -5.20 -23.83
N SER A 178 0.41 -4.96 -24.62
CA SER A 178 0.66 -5.72 -25.85
C SER A 178 1.07 -7.17 -25.60
N THR A 179 1.63 -7.45 -24.42
CA THR A 179 2.07 -8.77 -23.98
C THR A 179 1.15 -9.37 -22.92
N THR A 180 0.12 -8.62 -22.49
CA THR A 180 -0.85 -9.08 -21.49
C THR A 180 -1.89 -10.00 -22.16
N PRO A 181 -2.02 -11.27 -21.73
CA PRO A 181 -3.03 -12.17 -22.25
C PRO A 181 -4.44 -11.67 -21.93
N ARG A 182 -5.41 -11.99 -22.80
CA ARG A 182 -6.82 -11.68 -22.57
C ARG A 182 -7.35 -12.42 -21.33
N THR A 183 -8.10 -11.70 -20.49
CA THR A 183 -8.91 -12.25 -19.39
C THR A 183 -10.34 -11.72 -19.45
N ASP A 184 -11.27 -12.34 -18.72
CA ASP A 184 -12.63 -11.83 -18.62
C ASP A 184 -12.68 -10.56 -17.75
N ILE A 185 -11.92 -10.55 -16.66
CA ILE A 185 -11.90 -9.48 -15.66
C ILE A 185 -10.49 -8.90 -15.52
N ILE A 186 -10.40 -7.57 -15.39
CA ILE A 186 -9.16 -6.86 -15.10
C ILE A 186 -9.38 -6.02 -13.84
N PHE A 187 -8.81 -6.44 -12.70
CA PHE A 187 -8.74 -5.56 -11.53
C PHE A 187 -7.62 -4.55 -11.73
N PHE A 188 -7.96 -3.27 -11.69
CA PHE A 188 -7.02 -2.18 -11.87
C PHE A 188 -7.24 -1.11 -10.81
N CYS A 189 -6.24 -0.87 -9.98
CA CYS A 189 -6.29 0.12 -8.91
C CYS A 189 -5.49 1.36 -9.33
N SER A 190 -6.10 2.54 -9.23
CA SER A 190 -5.43 3.81 -9.49
C SER A 190 -6.07 4.93 -8.65
N PRO A 191 -5.31 5.57 -7.74
CA PRO A 191 -3.90 5.31 -7.40
C PRO A 191 -3.66 3.90 -6.82
N ASN A 192 -2.67 3.19 -7.37
CA ASN A 192 -2.40 1.79 -7.05
C ASN A 192 -1.87 1.62 -5.62
N ASN A 193 -2.47 0.72 -4.86
CA ASN A 193 -1.88 0.16 -3.65
C ASN A 193 -1.14 -1.14 -4.01
N PRO A 194 0.20 -1.22 -3.88
CA PRO A 194 1.04 -0.42 -2.97
C PRO A 194 1.90 0.70 -3.60
N THR A 195 1.98 0.81 -4.92
CA THR A 195 3.02 1.62 -5.59
C THR A 195 2.81 3.12 -5.46
N GLY A 196 1.57 3.56 -5.22
CA GLY A 196 1.14 4.95 -5.20
C GLY A 196 1.06 5.59 -6.58
N SER A 197 1.22 4.81 -7.65
CA SER A 197 1.13 5.30 -9.02
C SER A 197 -0.32 5.56 -9.42
N ALA A 198 -0.58 6.74 -9.98
CA ALA A 198 -1.86 7.08 -10.61
C ALA A 198 -1.71 6.98 -12.12
N ALA A 199 -2.60 6.24 -12.78
CA ALA A 199 -2.55 6.09 -14.22
C ALA A 199 -2.96 7.39 -14.91
N SER A 200 -2.16 7.84 -15.87
CA SER A 200 -2.48 8.99 -16.69
C SER A 200 -3.70 8.73 -17.58
N TRP A 201 -4.30 9.81 -18.09
CA TRP A 201 -5.41 9.70 -19.04
C TRP A 201 -5.08 8.80 -20.25
N ARG A 202 -3.85 8.92 -20.80
CA ARG A 202 -3.42 8.09 -21.95
C ARG A 202 -3.34 6.60 -21.60
N GLN A 203 -2.82 6.28 -20.42
CA GLN A 203 -2.74 4.91 -19.92
C GLN A 203 -4.13 4.32 -19.68
N LEU A 204 -5.04 5.07 -19.06
CA LEU A 204 -6.43 4.62 -18.88
C LEU A 204 -7.17 4.48 -20.22
N LYS A 205 -6.90 5.35 -21.20
CA LYS A 205 -7.42 5.18 -22.56
C LYS A 205 -6.93 3.88 -23.21
N GLN A 206 -5.64 3.56 -23.08
CA GLN A 206 -5.09 2.28 -23.54
C GLN A 206 -5.74 1.08 -22.85
N LEU A 207 -5.98 1.17 -21.54
CA LEU A 207 -6.65 0.12 -20.77
C LEU A 207 -8.10 -0.11 -21.23
N VAL A 208 -8.87 0.98 -21.42
CA VAL A 208 -10.25 0.91 -21.94
C VAL A 208 -10.28 0.32 -23.34
N ASP A 209 -9.38 0.75 -24.23
CA ASP A 209 -9.31 0.21 -25.59
C ASP A 209 -8.95 -1.28 -25.59
N PHE A 210 -8.00 -1.69 -24.73
CA PHE A 210 -7.62 -3.08 -24.55
C PHE A 210 -8.79 -3.93 -24.04
N ALA A 211 -9.53 -3.45 -23.03
CA ALA A 211 -10.70 -4.15 -22.51
C ALA A 211 -11.81 -4.29 -23.57
N LYS A 212 -12.07 -3.23 -24.35
CA LYS A 212 -13.02 -3.27 -25.46
C LYS A 212 -12.60 -4.28 -26.53
N ALA A 213 -11.33 -4.28 -26.93
CA ALA A 213 -10.81 -5.21 -27.94
C ALA A 213 -10.92 -6.68 -27.48
N ASN A 214 -10.80 -6.92 -26.18
CA ASN A 214 -10.81 -8.26 -25.58
C ASN A 214 -12.18 -8.74 -25.10
N GLY A 215 -13.20 -7.87 -25.10
CA GLY A 215 -14.48 -8.13 -24.44
C GLY A 215 -14.30 -8.41 -22.94
N SER A 216 -13.41 -7.67 -22.29
CA SER A 216 -13.12 -7.77 -20.85
C SER A 216 -13.90 -6.71 -20.07
N VAL A 217 -14.14 -6.97 -18.79
CA VAL A 217 -14.65 -5.98 -17.82
C VAL A 217 -13.52 -5.54 -16.90
N ILE A 218 -13.32 -4.23 -16.80
CA ILE A 218 -12.42 -3.60 -15.83
C ILE A 218 -13.18 -3.43 -14.52
N VAL A 219 -12.61 -3.90 -13.43
CA VAL A 219 -13.01 -3.51 -12.07
C VAL A 219 -11.98 -2.50 -11.58
N TYR A 220 -12.34 -1.22 -11.68
CA TYR A 220 -11.49 -0.09 -11.36
C TYR A 220 -11.64 0.29 -9.89
N ASP A 221 -10.55 0.23 -9.12
CA ASP A 221 -10.55 0.63 -7.71
C ASP A 221 -9.97 2.06 -7.57
N SER A 222 -10.86 3.01 -7.23
CA SER A 222 -10.57 4.43 -7.07
C SER A 222 -10.49 4.86 -5.60
N ALA A 223 -10.31 3.93 -4.65
CA ALA A 223 -10.36 4.22 -3.21
C ALA A 223 -9.37 5.32 -2.73
N TYR A 224 -8.30 5.58 -3.49
CA TYR A 224 -7.31 6.62 -3.20
C TYR A 224 -7.40 7.86 -4.12
N ALA A 225 -8.40 7.96 -5.00
CA ALA A 225 -8.48 9.03 -5.99
C ALA A 225 -8.53 10.45 -5.41
N ALA A 226 -9.03 10.61 -4.17
CA ALA A 226 -9.01 11.88 -3.44
C ALA A 226 -7.59 12.42 -3.16
N TYR A 227 -6.57 11.55 -3.22
CA TYR A 227 -5.16 11.91 -2.99
C TYR A 227 -4.42 12.33 -4.25
N ILE A 228 -5.03 12.21 -5.44
CA ILE A 228 -4.40 12.61 -6.70
C ILE A 228 -4.10 14.12 -6.68
N SER A 229 -2.83 14.45 -6.89
CA SER A 229 -2.30 15.82 -6.90
C SER A 229 -1.90 16.31 -8.28
N ASP A 230 -1.93 15.44 -9.30
CA ASP A 230 -1.70 15.81 -10.69
C ASP A 230 -2.96 15.64 -11.56
N GLU A 231 -2.80 15.80 -12.87
CA GLU A 231 -3.88 15.75 -13.87
C GLU A 231 -4.33 14.31 -14.22
N SER A 232 -3.96 13.31 -13.42
CA SER A 232 -4.44 11.94 -13.63
C SER A 232 -5.94 11.87 -13.36
N PRO A 233 -6.72 11.13 -14.17
CA PRO A 233 -8.15 10.95 -13.93
C PRO A 233 -8.41 10.32 -12.56
N ARG A 234 -9.46 10.79 -11.88
CA ARG A 234 -9.93 10.28 -10.60
C ARG A 234 -10.92 9.14 -10.78
N SER A 235 -11.66 9.14 -11.89
CA SER A 235 -12.56 8.06 -12.29
C SER A 235 -12.20 7.47 -13.64
N ILE A 236 -12.43 6.17 -13.82
CA ILE A 236 -12.31 5.52 -15.13
C ILE A 236 -13.35 6.05 -16.13
N PHE A 237 -14.49 6.58 -15.65
CA PHE A 237 -15.56 7.10 -16.49
C PHE A 237 -15.26 8.48 -17.11
N GLU A 238 -14.13 9.10 -16.75
CA GLU A 238 -13.58 10.23 -17.50
C GLU A 238 -13.06 9.81 -18.89
N ILE A 239 -12.87 8.51 -19.12
CA ILE A 239 -12.41 7.97 -20.39
C ILE A 239 -13.61 7.61 -21.28
N PRO A 240 -13.72 8.18 -22.49
CA PRO A 240 -14.80 7.84 -23.42
C PRO A 240 -14.85 6.34 -23.73
N GLY A 241 -16.03 5.75 -23.63
CA GLY A 241 -16.26 4.32 -23.84
C GLY A 241 -16.03 3.44 -22.61
N ALA A 242 -15.55 3.98 -21.48
CA ALA A 242 -15.35 3.20 -20.26
C ALA A 242 -16.66 2.59 -19.71
N LYS A 243 -17.80 3.28 -19.86
CA LYS A 243 -19.10 2.79 -19.36
C LYS A 243 -19.52 1.45 -20.01
N GLU A 244 -18.99 1.12 -21.18
CA GLU A 244 -19.27 -0.16 -21.86
C GLU A 244 -18.45 -1.34 -21.31
N VAL A 245 -17.38 -1.07 -20.55
CA VAL A 245 -16.39 -2.08 -20.14
C VAL A 245 -15.90 -1.96 -18.70
N ALA A 246 -16.40 -1.01 -17.89
CA ALA A 246 -15.86 -0.77 -16.56
C ALA A 246 -16.94 -0.69 -15.48
N ILE A 247 -16.60 -1.28 -14.33
CA ILE A 247 -17.23 -1.07 -13.02
C ILE A 247 -16.21 -0.29 -12.18
N GLU A 248 -16.67 0.70 -11.41
CA GLU A 248 -15.79 1.42 -10.48
C GLU A 248 -16.19 1.14 -9.02
N ILE A 249 -15.22 0.87 -8.15
CA ILE A 249 -15.39 0.71 -6.71
C ILE A 249 -14.62 1.81 -5.99
N SER A 250 -15.19 2.37 -4.94
CA SER A 250 -14.49 3.32 -4.08
C SER A 250 -14.92 3.23 -2.62
N SER A 251 -14.32 4.05 -1.77
CA SER A 251 -14.56 4.01 -0.32
C SER A 251 -14.36 5.35 0.38
N PHE A 252 -15.25 5.62 1.35
CA PHE A 252 -15.06 6.72 2.31
C PHE A 252 -13.93 6.44 3.31
N SER A 253 -13.42 5.20 3.40
CA SER A 253 -12.42 4.84 4.39
C SER A 253 -11.12 5.66 4.28
N LYS A 254 -10.67 5.94 3.05
CA LYS A 254 -9.42 6.71 2.83
C LYS A 254 -9.70 8.18 2.59
N PHE A 255 -10.87 8.50 2.05
CA PHE A 255 -11.31 9.88 1.84
C PHE A 255 -11.66 10.61 3.14
N ALA A 256 -12.43 9.99 4.03
CA ALA A 256 -13.05 10.64 5.19
C ALA A 256 -12.71 9.97 6.54
N GLY A 257 -11.77 9.02 6.57
CA GLY A 257 -11.41 8.31 7.81
C GLY A 257 -12.40 7.24 8.25
N PHE A 258 -13.27 6.75 7.35
CA PHE A 258 -14.31 5.76 7.66
C PHE A 258 -13.77 4.31 7.68
N THR A 259 -12.52 4.08 8.11
CA THR A 259 -11.94 2.72 8.15
C THR A 259 -12.71 1.83 9.11
N GLY A 260 -13.05 2.33 10.31
CA GLY A 260 -13.91 1.65 11.28
C GLY A 260 -15.42 1.93 11.11
N VAL A 261 -15.79 3.03 10.45
CA VAL A 261 -17.21 3.45 10.28
C VAL A 261 -17.93 2.66 9.18
N ARG A 262 -17.20 2.23 8.13
CA ARG A 262 -17.65 1.33 7.05
C ARG A 262 -18.66 1.96 6.07
N LEU A 263 -18.14 2.64 5.04
CA LEU A 263 -18.94 3.10 3.90
C LEU A 263 -18.12 3.09 2.60
N GLY A 264 -18.74 2.70 1.51
CA GLY A 264 -18.20 2.78 0.16
C GLY A 264 -19.31 2.78 -0.87
N TRP A 265 -18.92 2.64 -2.13
CA TRP A 265 -19.87 2.48 -3.21
C TRP A 265 -19.23 1.76 -4.40
N THR A 266 -20.10 1.20 -5.23
CA THR A 266 -19.77 0.65 -6.54
C THR A 266 -20.65 1.32 -7.60
N VAL A 267 -20.06 1.67 -8.74
CA VAL A 267 -20.78 2.18 -9.92
C VAL A 267 -20.81 1.08 -10.97
N VAL A 268 -22.00 0.65 -11.35
CA VAL A 268 -22.22 -0.30 -12.45
C VAL A 268 -23.02 0.41 -13.53
N PRO A 269 -22.41 0.76 -14.68
CA PRO A 269 -23.09 1.50 -15.74
C PRO A 269 -24.24 0.71 -16.37
N GLU A 270 -25.26 1.42 -16.85
CA GLU A 270 -26.35 0.83 -17.63
C GLU A 270 -25.86 0.24 -18.97
N GLU A 271 -24.80 0.84 -19.53
CA GLU A 271 -24.20 0.44 -20.82
C GLU A 271 -23.39 -0.86 -20.74
N LEU A 272 -23.04 -1.32 -19.53
CA LEU A 272 -22.24 -2.53 -19.34
C LEU A 272 -23.13 -3.78 -19.46
N THR A 273 -22.83 -4.63 -20.45
CA THR A 273 -23.60 -5.84 -20.74
C THR A 273 -22.70 -7.08 -20.78
N TYR A 274 -23.27 -8.23 -20.41
CA TYR A 274 -22.66 -9.53 -20.67
C TYR A 274 -22.66 -9.83 -22.18
N SER A 275 -21.96 -10.91 -22.58
CA SER A 275 -21.89 -11.36 -23.98
C SER A 275 -23.24 -11.68 -24.62
N ASN A 276 -24.26 -11.98 -23.82
CA ASN A 276 -25.64 -12.20 -24.27
C ASN A 276 -26.50 -10.92 -24.31
N GLY A 277 -25.92 -9.75 -24.05
CA GLY A 277 -26.60 -8.45 -24.01
C GLY A 277 -27.36 -8.17 -22.71
N PHE A 278 -27.32 -9.05 -21.71
CA PHE A 278 -27.98 -8.80 -20.43
C PHE A 278 -27.20 -7.74 -19.62
N PRO A 279 -27.87 -6.72 -19.04
CA PRO A 279 -27.18 -5.67 -18.27
C PRO A 279 -26.60 -6.19 -16.95
N VAL A 280 -25.30 -5.97 -16.73
CA VAL A 280 -24.59 -6.42 -15.52
C VAL A 280 -25.19 -5.78 -14.25
N ILE A 281 -25.65 -4.52 -14.35
CA ILE A 281 -26.29 -3.79 -13.26
C ILE A 281 -27.49 -4.54 -12.65
N LYS A 282 -28.24 -5.31 -13.45
CA LYS A 282 -29.42 -6.05 -12.95
C LYS A 282 -29.03 -7.21 -12.05
N ASP A 283 -28.00 -7.95 -12.43
CA ASP A 283 -27.50 -9.06 -11.61
C ASP A 283 -26.74 -8.55 -10.38
N PHE A 284 -26.02 -7.42 -10.49
CA PHE A 284 -25.42 -6.80 -9.31
C PHE A 284 -26.47 -6.32 -8.31
N ASN A 285 -27.55 -5.69 -8.78
CA ASN A 285 -28.69 -5.34 -7.93
C ASN A 285 -29.30 -6.59 -7.27
N ARG A 286 -29.45 -7.69 -8.01
CA ARG A 286 -29.95 -8.95 -7.46
C ARG A 286 -29.03 -9.50 -6.37
N ILE A 287 -27.71 -9.45 -6.55
CA ILE A 287 -26.71 -9.83 -5.54
C ILE A 287 -26.87 -8.97 -4.28
N VAL A 288 -26.95 -7.65 -4.43
CA VAL A 288 -27.13 -6.70 -3.33
C VAL A 288 -28.41 -7.01 -2.55
N CYS A 289 -29.57 -7.12 -3.22
CA CYS A 289 -30.84 -7.44 -2.54
C CYS A 289 -30.92 -8.85 -1.94
N THR A 290 -30.01 -9.78 -2.30
CA THR A 290 -30.02 -11.15 -1.76
C THR A 290 -29.11 -11.28 -0.54
N CYS A 291 -27.94 -10.65 -0.59
CA CYS A 291 -26.84 -10.93 0.32
C CYS A 291 -26.50 -9.71 1.20
N PHE A 292 -27.26 -8.63 1.08
CA PHE A 292 -27.07 -7.39 1.83
C PHE A 292 -28.42 -6.72 2.11
N ASN A 293 -28.50 -5.96 3.21
CA ASN A 293 -29.71 -5.21 3.61
C ASN A 293 -29.47 -3.69 3.63
N GLY A 294 -28.46 -3.23 2.88
CA GLY A 294 -28.05 -1.83 2.86
C GLY A 294 -27.05 -1.46 3.95
N ALA A 295 -26.29 -0.40 3.70
CA ALA A 295 -25.34 0.16 4.67
C ALA A 295 -26.08 0.83 5.83
N SER A 296 -25.44 0.91 7.01
CA SER A 296 -26.01 1.55 8.20
C SER A 296 -26.52 2.97 7.88
N ASN A 297 -27.77 3.26 8.26
CA ASN A 297 -28.41 4.56 8.02
C ASN A 297 -27.69 5.72 8.74
N ILE A 298 -27.19 5.49 9.96
CA ILE A 298 -26.32 6.43 10.68
C ILE A 298 -25.07 6.75 9.86
N VAL A 299 -24.45 5.73 9.28
CA VAL A 299 -23.24 5.90 8.49
C VAL A 299 -23.52 6.59 7.16
N GLN A 300 -24.65 6.28 6.52
CA GLN A 300 -25.08 6.98 5.31
C GLN A 300 -25.34 8.48 5.56
N ALA A 301 -25.86 8.86 6.74
CA ALA A 301 -25.99 10.26 7.14
C ALA A 301 -24.61 10.96 7.24
N GLY A 302 -23.62 10.28 7.84
CA GLY A 302 -22.23 10.74 7.85
C GLY A 302 -21.66 10.87 6.43
N GLY A 303 -21.90 9.87 5.58
CA GLY A 303 -21.50 9.90 4.17
C GLY A 303 -22.09 11.09 3.41
N LEU A 304 -23.37 11.40 3.62
CA LEU A 304 -24.01 12.56 3.00
C LEU A 304 -23.39 13.88 3.52
N ALA A 305 -23.11 13.97 4.82
CA ALA A 305 -22.46 15.12 5.42
C ALA A 305 -21.04 15.35 4.85
N CYS A 306 -20.28 14.28 4.58
CA CYS A 306 -18.98 14.36 3.89
C CYS A 306 -19.09 15.07 2.53
N LEU A 307 -20.19 14.88 1.81
CA LEU A 307 -20.39 15.40 0.45
C LEU A 307 -21.03 16.80 0.42
N SER A 308 -21.31 17.39 1.59
CA SER A 308 -21.64 18.81 1.69
C SER A 308 -20.41 19.67 1.36
N LYS A 309 -20.62 20.95 0.99
CA LYS A 309 -19.52 21.88 0.69
C LYS A 309 -18.49 21.95 1.83
N ASP A 310 -18.96 22.09 3.06
CA ASP A 310 -18.09 22.19 4.24
C ASP A 310 -17.49 20.83 4.61
N GLY A 311 -18.22 19.74 4.39
CA GLY A 311 -17.72 18.37 4.52
C GLY A 311 -16.54 18.08 3.60
N ILE A 312 -16.68 18.40 2.30
CA ILE A 312 -15.62 18.24 1.28
C ILE A 312 -14.37 19.04 1.66
N GLN A 313 -14.54 20.27 2.13
CA GLN A 313 -13.41 21.08 2.58
C GLN A 313 -12.72 20.43 3.80
N ALA A 314 -13.48 19.97 4.78
CA ALA A 314 -12.94 19.39 6.01
C ALA A 314 -12.16 18.08 5.73
N VAL A 315 -12.70 17.17 4.92
CA VAL A 315 -11.99 15.93 4.53
C VAL A 315 -10.81 16.22 3.61
N GLY A 316 -10.90 17.24 2.75
CA GLY A 316 -9.77 17.72 1.94
C GLY A 316 -8.58 18.16 2.79
N ASN A 317 -8.83 18.93 3.86
CA ASN A 317 -7.78 19.33 4.80
C ASN A 317 -7.09 18.13 5.48
N VAL A 318 -7.86 17.09 5.82
CA VAL A 318 -7.32 15.85 6.38
C VAL A 318 -6.48 15.09 5.34
N ALA A 319 -6.93 15.02 4.08
CA ALA A 319 -6.17 14.42 3.01
C ALA A 319 -4.84 15.15 2.77
N ASP A 320 -4.85 16.49 2.77
CA ASP A 320 -3.64 17.32 2.61
C ASP A 320 -2.65 17.13 3.77
N TYR A 321 -3.14 16.96 5.01
CA TYR A 321 -2.28 16.60 6.14
C TYR A 321 -1.50 15.31 5.88
N TYR A 322 -2.16 14.28 5.34
CA TYR A 322 -1.52 13.01 5.01
C TYR A 322 -0.63 13.06 3.78
N LYS A 323 -0.94 13.91 2.80
CA LYS A 323 -0.06 14.16 1.65
C LYS A 323 1.25 14.80 2.10
N GLU A 324 1.19 15.74 3.03
CA GLU A 324 2.40 16.33 3.61
C GLU A 324 3.20 15.29 4.41
N ASN A 325 2.54 14.39 5.15
CA ASN A 325 3.23 13.25 5.77
C ASN A 325 3.94 12.35 4.74
N ALA A 326 3.29 12.08 3.61
CA ALA A 326 3.87 11.27 2.55
C ALA A 326 5.10 11.94 1.94
N LYS A 327 5.04 13.26 1.71
CA LYS A 327 6.17 14.07 1.25
C LYS A 327 7.37 13.98 2.21
N ILE A 328 7.16 14.14 3.51
CA ILE A 328 8.22 14.00 4.53
C ILE A 328 8.89 12.63 4.43
N LEU A 329 8.11 11.55 4.29
CA LEU A 329 8.65 10.20 4.15
C LEU A 329 9.45 10.03 2.85
N VAL A 330 8.96 10.54 1.72
CA VAL A 330 9.67 10.51 0.42
C VAL A 330 11.02 11.21 0.55
N GLU A 331 11.04 12.42 1.09
CA GLU A 331 12.27 13.22 1.28
C GLU A 331 13.26 12.51 2.21
N ALA A 332 12.77 11.91 3.30
CA ALA A 332 13.59 11.13 4.22
C ALA A 332 14.27 9.94 3.53
N PHE A 333 13.52 9.10 2.82
CA PHE A 333 14.11 7.97 2.08
C PHE A 333 15.03 8.41 0.95
N ALA A 334 14.71 9.49 0.24
CA ALA A 334 15.56 10.04 -0.81
C ALA A 334 16.90 10.57 -0.25
N SER A 335 16.88 11.25 0.90
CA SER A 335 18.11 11.72 1.58
C SER A 335 19.05 10.59 1.99
N LEU A 336 18.51 9.38 2.15
CA LEU A 336 19.24 8.16 2.47
C LEU A 336 19.77 7.43 1.22
N GLY A 337 19.56 8.00 0.03
CA GLY A 337 19.99 7.42 -1.25
C GLY A 337 19.12 6.25 -1.73
N LEU A 338 17.96 6.01 -1.11
CA LEU A 338 17.02 4.98 -1.55
C LEU A 338 16.07 5.55 -2.61
N LYS A 339 15.64 4.68 -3.53
CA LYS A 339 14.60 5.02 -4.50
C LYS A 339 13.23 4.91 -3.83
N ALA A 340 12.55 6.04 -3.69
CA ALA A 340 11.20 6.13 -3.14
C ALA A 340 10.22 6.56 -4.26
N TYR A 341 9.18 5.75 -4.45
CA TYR A 341 8.09 5.98 -5.40
C TYR A 341 6.78 6.25 -4.65
N GLY A 342 5.75 6.70 -5.36
CA GLY A 342 4.46 7.03 -4.75
C GLY A 342 4.52 8.34 -3.95
N GLY A 343 3.68 8.46 -2.92
CA GLY A 343 3.61 9.62 -2.02
C GLY A 343 2.96 10.89 -2.60
N LYS A 344 3.04 11.12 -3.92
CA LYS A 344 2.45 12.29 -4.58
C LYS A 344 0.92 12.18 -4.74
N ASN A 345 0.46 11.02 -5.22
CA ASN A 345 -0.94 10.76 -5.55
C ASN A 345 -1.61 9.77 -4.58
N ALA A 346 -0.90 9.36 -3.53
CA ALA A 346 -1.39 8.37 -2.58
C ALA A 346 -0.73 8.57 -1.19
N PRO A 347 -1.42 8.22 -0.09
CA PRO A 347 -0.95 8.42 1.28
C PRO A 347 0.00 7.30 1.73
N TYR A 348 0.93 6.91 0.88
CA TYR A 348 1.96 5.91 1.17
C TYR A 348 3.12 6.02 0.18
N VAL A 349 4.29 5.55 0.63
CA VAL A 349 5.54 5.55 -0.12
C VAL A 349 5.97 4.11 -0.39
N TRP A 350 6.49 3.88 -1.60
CA TRP A 350 6.97 2.59 -2.06
C TRP A 350 8.49 2.62 -2.25
N VAL A 351 9.22 1.99 -1.34
CA VAL A 351 10.68 2.16 -1.22
C VAL A 351 11.40 0.90 -1.67
N HIS A 352 12.38 1.04 -2.58
CA HIS A 352 13.17 -0.07 -3.11
C HIS A 352 14.42 -0.34 -2.27
N PHE A 353 14.61 -1.61 -1.89
CA PHE A 353 15.76 -2.17 -1.19
C PHE A 353 16.40 -3.29 -2.03
N PRO A 354 17.24 -2.94 -3.02
CA PRO A 354 17.73 -3.89 -4.01
C PRO A 354 18.52 -5.05 -3.39
N GLY A 355 18.26 -6.28 -3.85
CA GLY A 355 18.91 -7.51 -3.40
C GLY A 355 18.47 -8.01 -2.03
N MET A 356 17.49 -7.37 -1.38
CA MET A 356 17.03 -7.74 -0.04
C MET A 356 15.60 -8.29 -0.08
N SER A 357 15.35 -9.39 0.62
CA SER A 357 13.97 -9.83 0.84
C SER A 357 13.20 -8.77 1.63
N SER A 358 12.04 -8.38 1.11
CA SER A 358 11.12 -7.42 1.73
C SER A 358 10.71 -7.83 3.15
N TRP A 359 10.55 -9.14 3.42
CA TRP A 359 10.28 -9.64 4.77
C TRP A 359 11.48 -9.46 5.73
N ASN A 360 12.70 -9.63 5.23
CA ASN A 360 13.91 -9.39 6.02
C ASN A 360 14.05 -7.90 6.33
N VAL A 361 13.81 -7.03 5.35
CA VAL A 361 13.81 -5.58 5.55
C VAL A 361 12.72 -5.18 6.56
N PHE A 362 11.49 -5.67 6.42
CA PHE A 362 10.42 -5.44 7.39
C PHE A 362 10.85 -5.82 8.82
N ASN A 363 11.41 -7.02 9.01
CA ASN A 363 11.87 -7.50 10.31
C ASN A 363 13.01 -6.62 10.86
N GLU A 364 13.96 -6.23 10.02
CA GLU A 364 15.08 -5.37 10.40
C GLU A 364 14.61 -3.99 10.86
N ILE A 365 13.67 -3.38 10.13
CA ILE A 365 13.02 -2.13 10.52
C ILE A 365 12.32 -2.31 11.87
N LEU A 366 11.41 -3.29 11.99
CA LEU A 366 10.64 -3.51 13.21
C LEU A 366 11.53 -3.72 14.44
N GLN A 367 12.56 -4.57 14.32
CA GLN A 367 13.44 -4.91 15.44
C GLN A 367 14.31 -3.72 15.86
N LYS A 368 14.92 -3.01 14.91
CA LYS A 368 15.88 -1.94 15.20
C LYS A 368 15.21 -0.62 15.54
N THR A 369 14.03 -0.38 14.97
CA THR A 369 13.38 0.92 15.03
C THR A 369 12.00 0.91 15.63
N HIS A 370 11.41 -0.25 15.91
CA HIS A 370 10.02 -0.33 16.38
C HIS A 370 9.03 0.42 15.47
N VAL A 371 9.34 0.49 14.17
CA VAL A 371 8.43 1.00 13.14
C VAL A 371 7.85 -0.19 12.39
N VAL A 372 6.53 -0.30 12.36
CA VAL A 372 5.84 -1.28 11.53
C VAL A 372 5.73 -0.71 10.12
N THR A 373 6.10 -1.50 9.11
CA THR A 373 5.92 -1.20 7.68
C THR A 373 5.14 -2.35 7.02
N VAL A 374 5.09 -2.44 5.68
CA VAL A 374 4.54 -3.61 4.99
C VAL A 374 5.56 -4.17 4.00
N PRO A 375 5.91 -5.47 4.09
CA PRO A 375 6.78 -6.10 3.11
C PRO A 375 6.09 -6.18 1.76
N GLY A 376 6.77 -5.72 0.72
CA GLY A 376 6.21 -5.61 -0.61
C GLY A 376 5.78 -6.95 -1.23
N ARG A 377 6.45 -8.05 -0.88
CA ARG A 377 6.08 -9.42 -1.31
C ARG A 377 4.63 -9.79 -0.94
N GLY A 378 4.06 -9.14 0.06
CA GLY A 378 2.65 -9.30 0.44
C GLY A 378 1.64 -8.83 -0.61
N PHE A 379 2.05 -7.97 -1.53
CA PHE A 379 1.22 -7.43 -2.62
C PHE A 379 1.39 -8.20 -3.93
N GLY A 380 2.01 -9.37 -3.88
CA GLY A 380 2.40 -10.15 -5.05
C GLY A 380 3.91 -10.19 -5.27
N PRO A 381 4.37 -11.04 -6.20
CA PRO A 381 5.79 -11.27 -6.42
C PRO A 381 6.55 -10.06 -6.97
N GLY A 382 5.90 -9.19 -7.75
CA GLY A 382 6.46 -7.93 -8.24
C GLY A 382 6.74 -6.91 -7.13
N GLY A 383 6.27 -7.16 -5.90
CA GLY A 383 6.60 -6.37 -4.72
C GLY A 383 7.82 -6.84 -3.94
N GLU A 384 8.48 -7.93 -4.33
CA GLU A 384 9.73 -8.33 -3.67
C GLU A 384 10.79 -7.23 -3.78
N GLU A 385 11.66 -7.11 -2.77
CA GLU A 385 12.63 -6.00 -2.63
C GLU A 385 12.04 -4.63 -2.31
N TYR A 386 10.72 -4.50 -2.17
CA TYR A 386 10.11 -3.22 -1.80
C TYR A 386 9.48 -3.25 -0.41
N ILE A 387 9.35 -2.07 0.19
CA ILE A 387 8.59 -1.84 1.42
C ILE A 387 7.56 -0.74 1.15
N ARG A 388 6.31 -0.97 1.55
CA ARG A 388 5.31 0.08 1.63
C ARG A 388 5.35 0.72 3.01
N VAL A 389 5.40 2.04 3.06
CA VAL A 389 5.34 2.84 4.29
C VAL A 389 4.11 3.75 4.21
N SER A 390 3.18 3.57 5.14
CA SER A 390 1.96 4.38 5.25
C SER A 390 2.30 5.80 5.70
N ALA A 391 1.62 6.79 5.11
CA ALA A 391 1.66 8.18 5.56
C ALA A 391 0.54 8.51 6.58
N PHE A 392 -0.32 7.54 6.89
CA PHE A 392 -1.29 7.68 7.96
C PHE A 392 -0.61 7.55 9.32
N GLY A 393 -0.46 8.69 9.98
CA GLY A 393 0.19 8.81 11.29
C GLY A 393 0.06 10.24 11.79
N HIS A 394 0.22 10.44 13.10
CA HIS A 394 0.41 11.80 13.62
C HIS A 394 1.78 12.33 13.16
N ARG A 395 1.86 13.63 12.89
CA ARG A 395 3.05 14.30 12.33
C ARG A 395 4.29 14.01 13.16
N GLU A 396 4.17 14.01 14.49
CA GLU A 396 5.29 13.71 15.39
C GLU A 396 5.82 12.30 15.18
N SER A 397 4.94 11.33 14.96
CA SER A 397 5.34 9.94 14.69
C SER A 397 5.98 9.79 13.30
N ILE A 398 5.50 10.53 12.30
CA ILE A 398 6.10 10.56 10.96
C ILE A 398 7.50 11.17 11.02
N THR A 399 7.66 12.31 11.70
CA THR A 399 8.95 12.98 11.89
C THR A 399 9.92 12.12 12.70
N GLU A 400 9.46 11.50 13.80
CA GLU A 400 10.28 10.60 14.62
C GLU A 400 10.78 9.39 13.82
N ALA A 401 9.90 8.77 13.03
CA ALA A 401 10.27 7.66 12.15
C ALA A 401 11.28 8.10 11.09
N SER A 402 11.09 9.29 10.50
CA SER A 402 11.92 9.83 9.42
C SER A 402 13.32 10.28 9.86
N MET A 403 13.44 10.96 11.00
CA MET A 403 14.70 11.59 11.44
C MET A 403 15.57 10.67 12.32
N SER A 404 14.95 9.99 13.30
CA SER A 404 15.72 9.35 14.38
C SER A 404 15.96 7.87 14.17
N ARG A 405 15.21 7.23 13.26
CA ARG A 405 15.08 5.77 13.21
C ARG A 405 15.45 5.16 11.86
N MET A 406 15.09 5.80 10.74
CA MET A 406 15.41 5.26 9.41
C MET A 406 16.87 5.46 8.97
N VAL A 407 17.58 6.45 9.53
CA VAL A 407 19.04 6.65 9.31
C VAL A 407 19.87 5.45 9.79
N ALA A 408 19.39 4.71 10.81
CA ALA A 408 20.05 3.51 11.34
C ALA A 408 20.01 2.31 10.38
N ILE A 409 19.06 2.29 9.44
CA ILE A 409 18.90 1.17 8.48
C ILE A 409 20.04 1.23 7.44
N VAL A 410 20.37 2.43 6.95
CA VAL A 410 21.38 2.61 5.87
C VAL A 410 22.82 2.45 6.37
N THR A 411 23.09 2.75 7.64
CA THR A 411 24.41 2.54 8.26
C THR A 411 24.80 1.06 8.35
N THR A 412 23.83 0.14 8.35
CA THR A 412 24.10 -1.31 8.33
C THR A 412 24.35 -1.86 6.91
N ASN A 413 23.85 -1.20 5.87
CA ASN A 413 23.98 -1.67 4.48
C ASN A 413 25.23 -1.11 3.78
N LEU A 414 25.64 0.13 4.08
CA LEU A 414 26.94 0.65 3.63
C LEU A 414 28.10 -0.17 4.21
N SER A 415 28.00 -0.60 5.47
CA SER A 415 29.02 -1.43 6.09
C SER A 415 29.10 -2.84 5.49
N LYS A 416 27.98 -3.48 5.13
CA LYS A 416 27.99 -4.78 4.44
C LYS A 416 28.54 -4.72 3.02
N ASN A 417 28.21 -3.70 2.24
CA ASN A 417 28.75 -3.55 0.88
C ASN A 417 30.24 -3.19 0.90
N VAL A 418 30.70 -2.41 1.87
CA VAL A 418 32.14 -2.14 2.07
C VAL A 418 32.88 -3.39 2.54
N VAL A 419 32.28 -4.20 3.44
CA VAL A 419 32.88 -5.48 3.88
C VAL A 419 32.92 -6.50 2.74
N CYS A 420 31.86 -6.63 1.93
CA CYS A 420 31.85 -7.50 0.76
C CYS A 420 32.81 -7.03 -0.34
N PHE A 421 32.99 -5.72 -0.55
CA PHE A 421 34.00 -5.19 -1.48
C PHE A 421 35.43 -5.46 -0.99
N ILE A 422 35.66 -5.37 0.32
CA ILE A 422 36.95 -5.68 0.94
C ILE A 422 37.24 -7.19 0.91
N ASP A 423 36.24 -8.04 1.11
CA ASP A 423 36.38 -9.50 1.02
C ASP A 423 36.52 -9.97 -0.43
N ALA A 424 35.87 -9.31 -1.39
CA ALA A 424 36.08 -9.55 -2.82
C ALA A 424 37.50 -9.18 -3.26
N MET A 425 38.09 -8.11 -2.70
CA MET A 425 39.49 -7.73 -2.92
C MET A 425 40.51 -8.59 -2.15
N ALA A 426 40.06 -9.48 -1.26
CA ALA A 426 40.90 -10.44 -0.55
C ALA A 426 41.09 -11.76 -1.32
N THR A 427 40.57 -11.88 -2.55
CA THR A 427 40.93 -12.98 -3.45
C THR A 427 42.39 -12.85 -3.91
N PRO A 428 43.19 -13.93 -3.92
CA PRO A 428 44.59 -13.86 -4.31
C PRO A 428 44.70 -13.55 -5.81
N GLY A 429 45.08 -12.30 -6.14
CA GLY A 429 45.26 -11.86 -7.52
C GLY A 429 45.19 -10.34 -7.75
N TYR A 430 44.61 -9.56 -6.83
CA TYR A 430 44.55 -8.11 -6.99
C TYR A 430 45.84 -7.41 -6.54
N CYS A 431 46.37 -6.53 -7.40
CA CYS A 431 47.66 -5.88 -7.22
C CYS A 431 47.66 -4.94 -5.99
N LEU A 432 48.57 -5.18 -5.04
CA LEU A 432 48.76 -4.41 -3.81
C LEU A 432 48.89 -2.89 -4.00
N ALA A 433 49.24 -2.44 -5.21
CA ALA A 433 49.35 -1.03 -5.56
C ALA A 433 47.99 -0.30 -5.63
N GLU A 434 46.93 -0.94 -6.15
CA GLU A 434 45.61 -0.32 -6.29
C GLU A 434 44.88 -0.21 -4.95
N ALA A 435 45.03 -1.23 -4.08
CA ALA A 435 44.54 -1.19 -2.71
C ALA A 435 45.21 -0.09 -1.88
N TYR A 436 46.49 0.20 -2.11
CA TYR A 436 47.21 1.28 -1.44
C TYR A 436 46.72 2.67 -1.89
N VAL A 437 46.48 2.87 -3.19
CA VAL A 437 45.98 4.13 -3.76
C VAL A 437 44.57 4.45 -3.25
N LEU A 438 43.67 3.46 -3.19
CA LEU A 438 42.32 3.65 -2.67
C LEU A 438 42.29 3.91 -1.16
N ARG A 439 43.19 3.26 -0.40
CA ARG A 439 43.37 3.53 1.04
C ARG A 439 43.92 4.94 1.30
N LYS A 440 44.80 5.42 0.41
CA LYS A 440 45.33 6.78 0.44
C LYS A 440 44.25 7.82 0.09
N LEU A 441 43.44 7.59 -0.95
CA LEU A 441 42.30 8.43 -1.32
C LEU A 441 41.24 8.53 -0.19
N HIS A 442 40.99 7.44 0.52
CA HIS A 442 40.05 7.42 1.65
C HIS A 442 40.61 8.20 2.87
N ASN A 443 41.90 8.03 3.17
CA ASN A 443 42.57 8.79 4.23
C ASN A 443 42.72 10.28 3.88
N ASP A 444 42.94 10.62 2.61
CA ASP A 444 43.03 12.01 2.15
C ASP A 444 41.65 12.70 2.18
N LYS A 445 40.55 11.97 1.91
CA LYS A 445 39.18 12.47 2.15
C LYS A 445 38.90 12.71 3.63
N LEU A 446 39.32 11.79 4.50
CA LEU A 446 39.23 11.93 5.96
C LEU A 446 40.00 13.16 6.44
N LYS A 447 41.24 13.33 5.96
CA LYS A 447 42.07 14.47 6.31
C LYS A 447 41.47 15.79 5.83
N ARG A 448 40.90 15.84 4.62
CA ARG A 448 40.16 17.02 4.13
C ARG A 448 38.92 17.32 4.97
N MET A 449 38.17 16.30 5.41
CA MET A 449 37.00 16.51 6.28
C MET A 449 37.39 16.98 7.69
N GLU A 450 38.51 16.51 8.24
CA GLU A 450 39.06 17.02 9.51
C GLU A 450 39.63 18.43 9.38
N GLU A 451 40.26 18.75 8.24
CA GLU A 451 40.73 20.10 7.90
C GLU A 451 39.56 21.07 7.63
N GLU A 452 38.46 20.61 7.02
CA GLU A 452 37.23 21.39 6.86
C GLU A 452 36.54 21.63 8.20
N LYS A 453 36.49 20.63 9.10
CA LYS A 453 36.02 20.80 10.48
C LYS A 453 36.84 21.84 11.25
N ALA A 454 38.15 21.92 11.00
CA ALA A 454 39.04 22.88 11.65
C ALA A 454 38.95 24.31 11.09
N LYS A 455 38.25 24.52 9.96
CA LYS A 455 38.05 25.82 9.30
C LYS A 455 36.72 26.47 9.64
N ILE A 456 35.82 25.79 10.37
CA ILE A 456 34.54 26.35 10.78
C ILE A 456 34.72 26.96 12.17
N ASP A 457 34.50 28.26 12.27
CA ASP A 457 34.60 29.00 13.52
C ASP A 457 33.52 28.50 14.50
N ASP A 458 33.92 28.20 15.74
CA ASP A 458 33.09 27.48 16.71
C ASP A 458 31.87 28.34 17.16
N ASP A 459 31.86 29.64 16.88
CA ASP A 459 30.82 30.56 17.34
C ASP A 459 29.63 30.75 16.37
N GLU A 460 29.66 30.18 15.16
CA GLU A 460 28.55 30.31 14.16
C GLU A 460 27.75 29.02 13.89
N LEU A 461 28.09 27.90 14.53
CA LEU A 461 27.42 26.62 14.32
C LEU A 461 26.32 26.37 15.35
N ASP A 462 25.08 26.18 14.87
CA ASP A 462 23.94 25.77 15.69
C ASP A 462 24.25 24.45 16.45
N LEU A 463 23.80 24.38 17.71
CA LEU A 463 24.07 23.30 18.65
C LEU A 463 23.62 21.93 18.08
N GLU A 464 22.60 21.94 17.24
CA GLU A 464 22.06 20.76 16.56
C GLU A 464 23.03 20.18 15.52
N VAL A 465 23.75 21.04 14.77
CA VAL A 465 24.76 20.62 13.79
C VAL A 465 26.00 20.06 14.50
N LYS A 466 26.41 20.66 15.62
CA LYS A 466 27.51 20.15 16.46
C LYS A 466 27.18 18.77 17.04
N GLN A 467 25.94 18.54 17.45
CA GLN A 467 25.48 17.23 17.94
C GLN A 467 25.39 16.18 16.82
N GLN A 468 24.99 16.55 15.62
CA GLN A 468 24.97 15.64 14.46
C GLN A 468 26.39 15.19 14.06
N ILE A 469 27.36 16.11 14.00
CA ILE A 469 28.76 15.79 13.70
C ILE A 469 29.37 14.93 14.82
N GLY A 470 29.07 15.25 16.09
CA GLY A 470 29.51 14.47 17.24
C GLY A 470 28.96 13.04 17.26
N CYS A 471 27.68 12.86 16.95
CA CYS A 471 27.05 11.55 16.82
C CYS A 471 27.66 10.73 15.68
N PHE A 472 27.90 11.34 14.52
CA PHE A 472 28.46 10.65 13.36
C PHE A 472 29.88 10.14 13.62
N LEU A 473 30.73 10.95 14.25
CA LEU A 473 32.10 10.56 14.63
C LEU A 473 32.14 9.52 15.76
N SER A 474 31.19 9.57 16.70
CA SER A 474 31.03 8.59 17.79
C SER A 474 30.62 7.22 17.26
N ILE A 475 29.69 7.18 16.29
CA ILE A 475 29.26 5.95 15.62
C ILE A 475 30.43 5.35 14.84
N PHE A 476 31.21 6.17 14.12
CA PHE A 476 32.35 5.68 13.33
C PHE A 476 33.47 5.09 14.21
N LYS A 477 33.77 5.72 15.37
CA LYS A 477 34.73 5.18 16.35
C LYS A 477 34.30 3.86 16.99
N LYS A 478 32.99 3.59 17.07
CA LYS A 478 32.44 2.32 17.60
C LYS A 478 32.44 1.17 16.58
N VAL A 479 32.50 1.47 15.28
CA VAL A 479 32.57 0.44 14.20
C VAL A 479 34.01 -0.03 13.97
N HIS A 480 35.01 0.83 14.21
CA HIS A 480 36.42 0.52 13.98
C HIS A 480 37.07 -0.57 14.89
N PRO A 481 36.63 -0.87 16.14
CA PRO A 481 37.25 -1.90 16.97
C PRO A 481 36.87 -3.34 16.56
N ALA A 482 35.82 -3.53 15.77
CA ALA A 482 35.38 -4.87 15.33
C ALA A 482 36.41 -5.61 14.45
N ARG A 483 37.45 -4.91 13.97
CA ARG A 483 38.56 -5.50 13.20
C ARG A 483 39.69 -6.07 14.06
N ALA A 484 39.82 -5.66 15.31
CA ALA A 484 40.90 -6.17 16.19
C ALA A 484 40.62 -7.61 16.65
N VAL A 485 39.35 -7.97 16.83
CA VAL A 485 38.92 -9.29 17.30
C VAL A 485 39.01 -10.36 16.20
N LEU A 486 38.83 -9.98 14.92
CA LEU A 486 38.93 -10.91 13.79
C LEU A 486 40.39 -11.26 13.42
N LYS A 487 41.35 -10.37 13.67
CA LYS A 487 42.79 -10.67 13.51
C LYS A 487 43.28 -11.72 14.52
N ASP A 488 42.73 -11.72 15.73
CA ASP A 488 43.20 -12.58 16.82
C ASP A 488 42.66 -14.03 16.71
N ARG A 489 41.54 -14.22 16.00
CA ARG A 489 41.01 -15.56 15.66
C ARG A 489 41.74 -16.22 14.49
N ALA A 490 42.02 -15.46 13.43
CA ALA A 490 42.77 -15.97 12.28
C ALA A 490 44.24 -16.33 12.61
N GLY A 491 44.86 -15.60 13.56
CA GLY A 491 46.21 -15.91 14.04
C GLY A 491 46.33 -17.18 14.88
N LYS A 492 45.26 -17.56 15.60
CA LYS A 492 45.26 -18.77 16.45
C LYS A 492 44.90 -20.05 15.68
N GLU A 493 44.09 -19.98 14.63
CA GLU A 493 43.79 -21.13 13.77
C GLU A 493 44.94 -21.47 12.80
N ALA A 494 45.81 -20.50 12.47
CA ALA A 494 47.00 -20.75 11.64
C ALA A 494 48.13 -21.48 12.41
N GLN A 495 48.15 -21.45 13.74
CA GLN A 495 49.17 -22.13 14.55
C GLN A 495 48.83 -23.60 14.87
N SER A 496 47.57 -24.04 14.74
CA SER A 496 47.19 -25.45 14.98
C SER A 496 47.25 -26.34 13.74
N LEU A 497 47.69 -25.82 12.59
CA LEU A 497 47.84 -26.58 11.33
C LEU A 497 49.31 -26.90 10.99
N HIS A 498 50.26 -26.59 11.88
CA HIS A 498 51.71 -26.84 11.70
C HIS A 498 52.42 -27.43 12.93
N SER A 499 51.71 -28.22 13.73
CA SER A 499 52.30 -29.09 14.76
C SER A 499 51.77 -30.51 14.66
#